data_AF-A0A6G1G4C7-F1
#
_entry.id   AF-A0A6G1G4C7-F1
#
_cell.length_a   1.000
_cell.length_b   1.000
_cell.length_c   1.000
_cell.angle_alpha   90.00
_cell.angle_beta   90.00
_cell.angle_gamma   90.00
#
_symmetry.space_group_name_H-M   'P 1'
#
loop_
_entity.id
_entity.type
_entity.pdbx_description
1 polymer ?
#
loop_
_entity_poly.entity_id
_entity_poly.type
_entity_poly.pdbx_seq_one_letter_code
_entity_poly.pdbx_strand_id
1 'polypeptide(L)'
;MWLNFCRKHHTQLCSISAGDPVQGFQLIDCNSDNRIITATRNMEYIALSYVWGPNASVDAVKNGTLIRNRLPQTVRDAIDVTKRLGYRYLWVDRHCIPTDSQTKHSQISQMDIIYKQAQATLLGASGDGADFGLPGAESRQRDEQPTAALGRHTLFSTLQHPKVKIWKSTWDSRGWAYQEAMLSTRRIFFTEEQVYWECRSMQCTEAHPPTLAD
;
A
#
# COMPACT_ATOMS: atom_id res chain seq x y z
N MET A 1 -6.96 12.11 -6.38
CA MET A 1 -8.38 12.17 -6.77
C MET A 1 -9.24 11.19 -5.95
N TRP A 2 -9.01 9.86 -5.97
CA TRP A 2 -9.87 8.89 -5.28
C TRP A 2 -9.84 8.92 -3.74
N LEU A 3 -8.65 8.99 -3.13
CA LEU A 3 -8.52 9.04 -1.67
C LEU A 3 -9.21 10.27 -1.08
N ASN A 4 -8.99 11.45 -1.66
CA ASN A 4 -9.63 12.69 -1.21
C ASN A 4 -11.14 12.65 -1.41
N PHE A 5 -11.62 12.12 -2.56
CA PHE A 5 -13.05 11.93 -2.78
C PHE A 5 -13.67 11.01 -1.71
N CYS A 6 -13.06 9.86 -1.46
CA CYS A 6 -13.50 8.95 -0.40
C CYS A 6 -13.53 9.61 0.99
N ARG A 7 -12.50 10.39 1.34
CA ARG A 7 -12.45 11.14 2.61
C ARG A 7 -13.57 12.17 2.73
N LYS A 8 -13.92 12.86 1.64
CA LYS A 8 -14.98 13.89 1.63
C LYS A 8 -16.38 13.29 1.62
N HIS A 9 -16.62 12.25 0.84
CA HIS A 9 -17.98 11.78 0.52
C HIS A 9 -18.39 10.49 1.20
N HIS A 10 -17.45 9.65 1.67
CA HIS A 10 -17.75 8.36 2.30
C HIS A 10 -17.51 8.38 3.82
N THR A 11 -17.77 9.51 4.48
CA THR A 11 -17.45 9.71 5.91
C THR A 11 -18.13 8.70 6.83
N GLN A 12 -19.34 8.24 6.53
CA GLN A 12 -20.06 7.27 7.37
C GLN A 12 -19.49 5.85 7.30
N LEU A 13 -19.00 5.43 6.14
CA LEU A 13 -18.55 4.04 5.90
C LEU A 13 -17.02 3.91 5.94
N CYS A 14 -16.31 4.99 5.62
CA CYS A 14 -14.85 5.03 5.51
C CYS A 14 -14.20 5.92 6.58
N SER A 15 -14.91 6.35 7.63
CA SER A 15 -14.28 7.00 8.78
C SER A 15 -13.30 6.05 9.46
N ILE A 16 -12.10 6.54 9.73
CA ILE A 16 -11.14 5.85 10.57
C ILE A 16 -11.38 6.32 12.00
N SER A 17 -11.66 5.37 12.90
CA SER A 17 -11.78 5.67 14.33
C SER A 17 -10.40 5.95 14.90
N ALA A 18 -10.23 7.10 15.57
CA ALA A 18 -9.06 7.36 16.38
C ALA A 18 -9.08 6.40 17.58
N GLY A 19 -8.27 5.33 17.50
CA GLY A 19 -8.00 4.47 18.64
C GLY A 19 -6.65 4.83 19.26
N ASP A 20 -6.41 4.34 20.47
CA ASP A 20 -5.07 4.43 21.05
C ASP A 20 -4.07 3.66 20.17
N PRO A 21 -2.85 4.19 19.99
CA PRO A 21 -1.80 3.49 19.26
C PRO A 21 -1.51 2.15 19.93
N VAL A 22 -1.29 1.12 19.10
CA VAL A 22 -0.79 -0.17 19.59
C VAL A 22 0.51 0.06 20.38
N GLN A 23 0.71 -0.65 21.48
CA GLN A 23 1.91 -0.50 22.28
C GLN A 23 3.18 -0.77 21.45
N GLY A 24 4.14 0.15 21.54
CA GLY A 24 5.40 0.05 20.78
C GLY A 24 5.21 0.18 19.26
N PHE A 25 4.08 0.69 18.78
CA PHE A 25 3.82 0.87 17.35
C PHE A 25 4.90 1.77 16.74
N GLN A 26 5.55 1.29 15.68
CA GLN A 26 6.60 2.04 15.00
C GLN A 26 6.15 2.42 13.59
N LEU A 27 6.68 3.53 13.09
CA LEU A 27 6.42 4.05 11.76
C LEU A 27 7.74 4.50 11.12
N ILE A 28 7.84 4.38 9.81
CA ILE A 28 8.89 5.00 9.02
C ILE A 28 8.49 6.45 8.77
N ASP A 29 9.31 7.39 9.19
CA ASP A 29 9.18 8.80 8.83
C ASP A 29 9.82 9.05 7.46
N CYS A 30 8.99 9.07 6.42
CA CYS A 30 9.43 9.23 5.03
C CYS A 30 10.03 10.62 4.74
N ASN A 31 9.84 11.61 5.64
CA ASN A 31 10.38 12.95 5.48
C ASN A 31 11.68 13.18 6.27
N SER A 32 12.03 12.30 7.21
CA SER A 32 13.23 12.40 8.05
C SER A 32 14.17 11.22 7.78
N ASP A 33 14.75 11.16 6.57
CA ASP A 33 15.71 10.14 6.14
C ASP A 33 15.23 8.69 6.27
N ASN A 34 13.92 8.44 6.31
CA ASN A 34 13.32 7.12 6.53
C ASN A 34 13.68 6.52 7.90
N ARG A 35 13.70 7.37 8.94
CA ARG A 35 13.91 6.94 10.33
C ARG A 35 12.70 6.19 10.88
N ILE A 36 12.93 5.07 11.54
CA ILE A 36 11.91 4.35 12.31
C ILE A 36 11.74 5.08 13.64
N ILE A 37 10.51 5.49 13.91
CA ILE A 37 10.13 6.22 15.13
C ILE A 37 8.97 5.51 15.83
N THR A 38 8.89 5.64 17.15
CA THR A 38 7.70 5.22 17.90
C THR A 38 6.56 6.19 17.61
N ALA A 39 5.41 5.64 17.21
CA ALA A 39 4.23 6.40 16.93
C ALA A 39 3.64 7.02 18.21
N THR A 40 3.08 8.21 18.04
CA THR A 40 2.32 8.93 19.06
C THR A 40 0.86 9.03 18.60
N ARG A 41 -0.01 9.58 19.45
CA ARG A 41 -1.43 9.76 19.10
C ARG A 41 -1.57 10.64 17.85
N ASN A 42 -2.59 10.35 17.04
CA ASN A 42 -2.98 11.12 15.85
C ASN A 42 -1.95 11.16 14.70
N MET A 43 -1.02 10.21 14.64
CA MET A 43 -0.13 10.08 13.48
C MET A 43 -0.84 9.31 12.37
N GLU A 44 -1.25 10.03 11.32
CA GLU A 44 -1.83 9.42 10.11
C GLU A 44 -0.75 8.72 9.29
N TYR A 45 -0.98 7.45 8.92
CA TYR A 45 -0.02 6.66 8.16
C TYR A 45 -0.67 5.87 7.02
N ILE A 46 0.17 5.50 6.06
CA ILE A 46 -0.13 4.52 5.02
C ILE A 46 0.47 3.18 5.44
N ALA A 47 -0.19 2.06 5.14
CA ALA A 47 0.36 0.73 5.34
C ALA A 47 0.81 0.13 4.00
N LEU A 48 1.84 -0.72 4.02
CA LEU A 48 2.26 -1.53 2.88
C LEU A 48 2.03 -3.01 3.18
N SER A 49 1.36 -3.69 2.25
CA SER A 49 1.21 -5.14 2.21
C SER A 49 1.80 -5.66 0.90
N TYR A 50 2.80 -6.53 0.98
CA TYR A 50 3.56 -7.00 -0.17
C TYR A 50 4.23 -8.34 0.11
N VAL A 51 4.61 -9.07 -0.94
CA VAL A 51 5.36 -10.34 -0.81
C VAL A 51 6.83 -10.04 -0.54
N TRP A 52 7.37 -10.56 0.56
CA TRP A 52 8.78 -10.34 0.91
C TRP A 52 9.76 -11.13 0.04
N GLY A 53 9.40 -12.37 -0.32
CA GLY A 53 10.32 -13.30 -0.98
C GLY A 53 11.46 -13.80 -0.07
N PRO A 54 12.29 -14.75 -0.54
CA PRO A 54 13.28 -15.45 0.28
C PRO A 54 14.53 -14.62 0.64
N ASN A 55 14.84 -13.56 -0.12
CA ASN A 55 16.11 -12.82 -0.03
C ASN A 55 15.99 -11.43 0.62
N ALA A 56 15.00 -11.19 1.49
CA ALA A 56 14.80 -9.88 2.10
C ALA A 56 16.04 -9.44 2.92
N SER A 57 16.76 -8.43 2.40
CA SER A 57 17.99 -7.86 2.95
C SER A 57 17.85 -7.57 4.45
N VAL A 58 18.69 -8.24 5.26
CA VAL A 58 18.68 -8.17 6.73
C VAL A 58 19.38 -6.88 7.23
N ASP A 59 20.18 -6.23 6.38
CA ASP A 59 21.09 -5.13 6.76
C ASP A 59 20.61 -3.74 6.29
N ALA A 60 19.30 -3.57 6.09
CA ALA A 60 18.72 -2.32 5.62
C ALA A 60 18.58 -1.23 6.70
N VAL A 61 18.77 -1.56 7.98
CA VAL A 61 18.59 -0.62 9.10
C VAL A 61 19.92 -0.32 9.78
N LYS A 62 20.26 0.97 9.94
CA LYS A 62 21.43 1.43 10.70
C LYS A 62 21.00 2.51 11.70
N ASN A 63 21.21 2.28 12.99
CA ASN A 63 20.85 3.20 14.08
C ASN A 63 19.37 3.67 14.04
N GLY A 64 18.47 2.75 13.67
CA GLY A 64 17.04 3.03 13.52
C GLY A 64 16.65 3.76 12.23
N THR A 65 17.60 4.02 11.33
CA THR A 65 17.34 4.65 10.03
C THR A 65 17.42 3.62 8.91
N LEU A 66 16.43 3.61 8.02
CA LEU A 66 16.45 2.75 6.84
C LEU A 66 17.39 3.32 5.78
N ILE A 67 18.43 2.55 5.42
CA ILE A 67 19.33 2.88 4.33
C ILE A 67 18.61 2.63 3.02
N ARG A 68 18.12 3.70 2.40
CA ARG A 68 17.26 3.64 1.20
C ARG A 68 17.80 2.71 0.10
N ASN A 69 19.10 2.77 -0.22
CA ASN A 69 19.70 1.94 -1.28
C ASN A 69 19.83 0.45 -0.93
N ARG A 70 19.56 0.06 0.32
CA ARG A 70 19.52 -1.34 0.77
C ARG A 70 18.09 -1.84 0.98
N LEU A 71 17.10 -0.98 0.80
CA LEU A 71 15.70 -1.35 0.88
C LEU A 71 15.28 -2.06 -0.41
N PRO A 72 14.42 -3.08 -0.30
CA PRO A 72 13.81 -3.66 -1.48
C PRO A 72 13.06 -2.61 -2.30
N GLN A 73 13.02 -2.80 -3.62
CA GLN A 73 12.40 -1.83 -4.53
C GLN A 73 10.94 -1.51 -4.15
N THR A 74 10.15 -2.52 -3.76
CA THR A 74 8.75 -2.33 -3.36
C THR A 74 8.60 -1.41 -2.14
N VAL A 75 9.53 -1.48 -1.17
CA VAL A 75 9.51 -0.61 0.01
C VAL A 75 9.92 0.83 -0.37
N ARG A 76 10.90 0.98 -1.27
CA ARG A 76 11.28 2.31 -1.79
C ARG A 76 10.12 2.99 -2.52
N ASP A 77 9.44 2.25 -3.38
CA ASP A 77 8.27 2.75 -4.11
C ASP A 77 7.15 3.12 -3.14
N ALA A 78 6.89 2.30 -2.12
CA ALA A 78 5.87 2.58 -1.12
C ALA A 78 6.16 3.87 -0.32
N ILE A 79 7.43 4.14 0.01
CA ILE A 79 7.85 5.42 0.63
C ILE A 79 7.51 6.59 -0.30
N ASP A 80 7.80 6.47 -1.59
CA ASP A 80 7.56 7.56 -2.55
C ASP A 80 6.08 7.77 -2.84
N VAL A 81 5.31 6.68 -2.98
CA VAL A 81 3.85 6.71 -3.10
C VAL A 81 3.22 7.34 -1.86
N THR A 82 3.70 7.02 -0.65
CA THR A 82 3.21 7.60 0.61
C THR A 82 3.36 9.13 0.61
N LYS A 83 4.54 9.63 0.25
CA LYS A 83 4.80 11.08 0.12
C LYS A 83 3.91 11.72 -0.95
N ARG A 84 3.77 11.08 -2.12
CA ARG A 84 2.92 11.57 -3.23
C ARG A 84 1.43 11.59 -2.88
N LEU A 85 0.98 10.72 -1.98
CA LEU A 85 -0.38 10.74 -1.43
C LEU A 85 -0.57 11.82 -0.35
N GLY A 86 0.48 12.55 0.02
CA GLY A 86 0.44 13.61 1.03
C GLY A 86 0.63 13.14 2.47
N TYR A 87 1.12 11.91 2.68
CA TYR A 87 1.38 11.38 4.02
C TYR A 87 2.87 11.34 4.32
N ARG A 88 3.19 11.43 5.61
CA ARG A 88 4.56 11.39 6.12
C ARG A 88 4.98 10.01 6.60
N TYR A 89 4.03 9.24 7.12
CA TYR A 89 4.34 8.01 7.83
C TYR A 89 3.91 6.78 7.03
N LEU A 90 4.82 5.81 6.95
CA LEU A 90 4.59 4.51 6.35
C LEU A 90 4.78 3.41 7.40
N TRP A 91 3.84 2.48 7.48
CA TRP A 91 3.98 1.24 8.23
C TRP A 91 4.33 0.08 7.28
N VAL A 92 5.37 -0.67 7.62
CA VAL A 92 5.80 -1.89 6.90
C VAL A 92 6.05 -2.97 7.93
N ASP A 93 5.29 -4.05 7.87
CA ASP A 93 5.38 -5.22 8.76
C ASP A 93 6.83 -5.64 9.10
N ARG A 94 7.69 -5.79 8.09
CA ARG A 94 9.07 -6.25 8.21
C ARG A 94 9.98 -5.29 8.99
N HIS A 95 9.67 -3.99 8.97
CA HIS A 95 10.54 -2.94 9.52
C HIS A 95 9.96 -2.25 10.75
N CYS A 96 8.64 -2.26 10.90
CA CYS A 96 7.93 -1.54 11.96
C CYS A 96 7.46 -2.44 13.11
N ILE A 97 7.50 -3.76 12.94
CA ILE A 97 7.27 -4.71 14.03
C ILE A 97 8.59 -4.89 14.79
N PRO A 98 8.64 -4.54 16.09
CA PRO A 98 9.82 -4.74 16.92
C PRO A 98 10.27 -6.20 16.93
N THR A 99 11.58 -6.42 17.09
CA THR A 99 12.15 -7.77 17.13
C THR A 99 12.03 -8.43 18.50
N ASP A 100 11.70 -7.69 19.56
CA ASP A 100 11.47 -8.27 20.89
C ASP A 100 10.20 -9.14 20.88
N SER A 101 10.31 -10.34 21.44
CA SER A 101 9.28 -11.37 21.32
C SER A 101 7.92 -10.93 21.89
N GLN A 102 7.92 -10.24 23.03
CA GLN A 102 6.69 -9.82 23.70
C GLN A 102 5.91 -8.78 22.89
N THR A 103 6.57 -7.70 22.44
CA THR A 103 5.91 -6.66 21.65
C THR A 103 5.56 -7.17 20.26
N LYS A 104 6.41 -8.02 19.67
CA LYS A 104 6.13 -8.68 18.39
C LYS A 104 4.82 -9.48 18.43
N HIS A 105 4.64 -10.33 19.44
CA HIS A 105 3.40 -11.10 19.58
C HIS A 105 2.17 -10.20 19.75
N SER A 106 2.30 -9.16 20.59
CA SER A 106 1.24 -8.18 20.80
C SER A 106 0.84 -7.45 19.51
N GLN A 107 1.81 -7.03 18.70
CA GLN A 107 1.52 -6.35 17.43
C GLN A 107 0.95 -7.28 16.37
N ILE A 108 1.45 -8.51 16.27
CA ILE A 108 0.88 -9.52 15.37
C ILE A 108 -0.58 -9.79 15.72
N SER A 109 -0.92 -9.88 17.01
CA SER A 109 -2.31 -10.04 17.45
C SER A 109 -3.20 -8.81 17.19
N GLN A 110 -2.62 -7.66 16.86
CA GLN A 110 -3.31 -6.39 16.62
C GLN A 110 -3.14 -5.88 15.18
N MET A 111 -2.74 -6.75 14.24
CA MET A 111 -2.61 -6.38 12.83
C MET A 111 -3.93 -5.87 12.24
N ASP A 112 -5.06 -6.37 12.74
CA ASP A 112 -6.39 -5.91 12.37
C ASP A 112 -6.58 -4.42 12.66
N ILE A 113 -6.18 -3.97 13.85
CA ILE A 113 -6.27 -2.57 14.28
C ILE A 113 -5.33 -1.71 13.43
N ILE A 114 -4.11 -2.18 13.17
CA ILE A 114 -3.12 -1.47 12.37
C ILE A 114 -3.67 -1.21 10.95
N TYR A 115 -4.07 -2.23 10.22
CA TYR A 115 -4.60 -2.03 8.86
C TYR A 115 -5.91 -1.24 8.84
N LYS A 116 -6.77 -1.38 9.85
CA LYS A 116 -8.01 -0.62 9.97
C LYS A 116 -7.79 0.87 10.21
N GLN A 117 -6.73 1.23 10.93
CA GLN A 117 -6.36 2.62 11.26
C GLN A 117 -5.49 3.30 10.20
N ALA A 118 -4.92 2.55 9.27
CA ALA A 118 -4.20 3.11 8.14
C ALA A 118 -5.14 3.95 7.24
N GLN A 119 -4.63 5.08 6.75
CA GLN A 119 -5.39 5.98 5.87
C GLN A 119 -5.70 5.34 4.52
N ALA A 120 -4.76 4.54 4.03
CA ALA A 120 -4.93 3.56 2.99
C ALA A 120 -3.82 2.50 3.11
N THR A 121 -4.06 1.34 2.49
CA THR A 121 -3.07 0.27 2.37
C THR A 121 -2.66 0.13 0.91
N LEU A 122 -1.37 0.20 0.65
CA LEU A 122 -0.75 -0.11 -0.64
C LEU A 122 -0.56 -1.62 -0.72
N LEU A 123 -1.09 -2.25 -1.76
CA LEU A 123 -1.00 -3.69 -1.96
C LEU A 123 -0.20 -3.98 -3.23
N GLY A 124 0.96 -4.62 -3.06
CA GLY A 124 1.76 -5.13 -4.16
C GLY A 124 1.19 -6.45 -4.67
N ALA A 125 0.21 -6.38 -5.57
CA ALA A 125 -0.47 -7.54 -6.15
C ALA A 125 0.18 -7.98 -7.47
N SER A 126 1.51 -7.90 -7.53
CA SER A 126 2.33 -8.27 -8.69
C SER A 126 3.72 -8.69 -8.25
N GLY A 127 4.34 -9.56 -9.04
CA GLY A 127 5.60 -10.19 -8.69
C GLY A 127 5.52 -11.20 -7.54
N ASP A 128 6.67 -11.78 -7.25
CA ASP A 128 6.86 -12.88 -6.30
C ASP A 128 7.84 -12.53 -5.16
N GLY A 129 8.28 -11.26 -5.06
CA GLY A 129 9.25 -10.85 -4.04
C GLY A 129 9.38 -9.34 -3.81
N ALA A 130 10.14 -8.99 -2.78
CA ALA A 130 10.28 -7.62 -2.27
C ALA A 130 10.95 -6.63 -3.25
N ASP A 131 11.72 -7.14 -4.20
CA ASP A 131 12.45 -6.34 -5.19
C ASP A 131 11.68 -6.14 -6.51
N PHE A 132 10.46 -6.67 -6.61
CA PHE A 132 9.66 -6.52 -7.83
C PHE A 132 9.30 -5.07 -8.13
N GLY A 133 9.05 -4.26 -7.10
CA GLY A 133 8.55 -2.87 -7.21
C GLY A 133 7.02 -2.80 -7.27
N LEU A 134 6.49 -1.57 -7.23
CA LEU A 134 5.07 -1.28 -7.42
C LEU A 134 4.83 -0.76 -8.85
N PRO A 135 4.17 -1.52 -9.75
CA PRO A 135 3.94 -1.07 -11.12
C PRO A 135 3.16 0.26 -11.23
N GLY A 136 3.73 1.22 -11.94
CA GLY A 136 3.23 2.60 -12.05
C GLY A 136 3.75 3.56 -10.97
N ALA A 137 4.57 3.07 -10.03
CA ALA A 137 5.49 3.91 -9.28
C ALA A 137 6.70 4.27 -10.16
N GLU A 138 7.55 5.20 -9.69
CA GLU A 138 8.66 5.74 -10.51
C GLU A 138 9.62 4.67 -11.05
N SER A 139 9.85 3.60 -10.30
CA SER A 139 10.87 2.60 -10.62
C SER A 139 10.43 1.52 -11.61
N ARG A 140 9.11 1.34 -11.81
CA ARG A 140 8.57 0.26 -12.63
C ARG A 140 7.40 0.74 -13.46
N GLN A 141 7.57 0.69 -14.78
CA GLN A 141 6.47 0.93 -15.72
C GLN A 141 5.46 -0.22 -15.67
N ARG A 142 4.21 0.11 -15.99
CA ARG A 142 3.15 -0.87 -16.20
C ARG A 142 3.25 -1.46 -17.60
N ASP A 143 2.57 -2.58 -17.80
CA ASP A 143 2.34 -3.12 -19.13
C ASP A 143 1.59 -2.09 -19.97
N GLU A 144 1.97 -1.97 -21.25
CA GLU A 144 1.33 -1.02 -22.15
C GLU A 144 -0.14 -1.38 -22.36
N GLN A 145 -1.02 -0.41 -22.13
CA GLN A 145 -2.43 -0.56 -22.46
C GLN A 145 -2.57 -0.67 -23.99
N PRO A 146 -3.16 -1.75 -24.52
CA PRO A 146 -3.31 -1.89 -25.96
C PRO A 146 -4.15 -0.75 -26.55
N THR A 147 -3.67 -0.16 -27.64
CA THR A 147 -4.37 0.89 -28.39
C THR A 147 -4.43 0.57 -29.87
N ALA A 148 -5.43 1.09 -30.56
CA ALA A 148 -5.59 0.96 -32.01
C ALA A 148 -6.06 2.27 -32.63
N ALA A 149 -5.47 2.66 -33.77
CA ALA A 149 -5.90 3.82 -34.52
C ALA A 149 -7.04 3.46 -35.48
N LEU A 150 -8.13 4.23 -35.44
CA LEU A 150 -9.27 4.12 -36.36
C LEU A 150 -9.56 5.49 -36.99
N GLY A 151 -8.83 5.78 -38.07
CA GLY A 151 -8.85 7.09 -38.71
C GLY A 151 -8.37 8.18 -37.75
N ARG A 152 -9.24 9.14 -37.41
CA ARG A 152 -8.95 10.21 -36.44
C ARG A 152 -9.18 9.84 -34.97
N HIS A 153 -9.61 8.61 -34.69
CA HIS A 153 -9.92 8.15 -33.35
C HIS A 153 -8.85 7.18 -32.86
N THR A 154 -8.55 7.24 -31.56
CA THR A 154 -7.72 6.24 -30.88
C THR A 154 -8.61 5.42 -29.97
N LEU A 155 -8.68 4.12 -30.25
CA LEU A 155 -9.32 3.15 -29.38
C LEU A 155 -8.30 2.67 -28.34
N PHE A 156 -8.74 2.48 -27.12
CA PHE A 156 -7.95 1.90 -26.04
C PHE A 156 -8.69 0.70 -25.46
N SER A 157 -7.93 -0.34 -25.10
CA SER A 157 -8.48 -1.51 -24.41
C SER A 157 -8.93 -1.11 -23.02
N THR A 158 -10.13 -1.52 -22.62
CA THR A 158 -10.63 -1.35 -21.25
C THR A 158 -9.91 -2.23 -20.23
N LEU A 159 -9.01 -3.10 -20.70
CA LEU A 159 -8.28 -4.11 -19.93
C LEU A 159 -9.22 -5.08 -19.21
N GLN A 160 -8.67 -6.18 -18.68
CA GLN A 160 -9.45 -7.05 -17.82
C GLN A 160 -9.69 -6.36 -16.47
N HIS A 161 -10.81 -6.68 -15.80
CA HIS A 161 -11.04 -6.18 -14.44
C HIS A 161 -9.88 -6.59 -13.51
N PRO A 162 -9.23 -5.66 -12.79
CA PRO A 162 -7.99 -5.92 -12.03
C PRO A 162 -8.08 -7.04 -11.00
N LYS A 163 -9.27 -7.28 -10.43
CA LYS A 163 -9.54 -8.43 -9.55
C LYS A 163 -9.05 -9.75 -10.14
N VAL A 164 -9.19 -10.00 -11.45
CA VAL A 164 -8.73 -11.28 -12.02
C VAL A 164 -7.22 -11.47 -11.85
N LYS A 165 -6.43 -10.39 -11.96
CA LYS A 165 -4.98 -10.43 -11.74
C LYS A 165 -4.64 -10.53 -10.26
N ILE A 166 -5.35 -9.77 -9.40
CA ILE A 166 -5.15 -9.81 -7.95
C ILE A 166 -5.36 -11.23 -7.43
N TRP A 167 -6.46 -11.90 -7.80
CA TRP A 167 -6.78 -13.26 -7.35
C TRP A 167 -5.79 -14.33 -7.84
N LYS A 168 -5.04 -14.04 -8.92
CA LYS A 168 -3.99 -14.93 -9.44
C LYS A 168 -2.60 -14.58 -8.90
N SER A 169 -2.47 -13.49 -8.15
CA SER A 169 -1.18 -13.01 -7.67
C SER A 169 -0.64 -13.88 -6.53
N THR A 170 0.68 -13.98 -6.43
CA THR A 170 1.36 -14.61 -5.29
C THR A 170 0.96 -13.95 -3.97
N TRP A 171 0.66 -12.65 -3.99
CA TRP A 171 0.16 -11.93 -2.84
C TRP A 171 -1.13 -12.54 -2.30
N ASP A 172 -2.14 -12.79 -3.14
CA ASP A 172 -3.47 -13.29 -2.73
C ASP A 172 -3.43 -14.74 -2.22
N SER A 173 -2.47 -15.54 -2.69
CA SER A 173 -2.28 -16.92 -2.19
C SER A 173 -1.80 -17.01 -0.73
N ARG A 174 -1.44 -15.89 -0.10
CA ARG A 174 -0.93 -15.87 1.28
C ARG A 174 -2.09 -15.85 2.27
N GLY A 175 -2.02 -16.71 3.29
CA GLY A 175 -3.03 -16.74 4.37
C GLY A 175 -3.24 -15.40 5.10
N TRP A 176 -2.23 -14.52 5.10
CA TRP A 176 -2.30 -13.20 5.71
C TRP A 176 -2.91 -12.13 4.79
N ALA A 177 -2.82 -12.27 3.47
CA ALA A 177 -3.28 -11.25 2.51
C ALA A 177 -4.77 -10.89 2.70
N TYR A 178 -5.57 -11.89 3.06
CA TYR A 178 -6.99 -11.70 3.37
C TYR A 178 -7.21 -10.74 4.53
N GLN A 179 -6.50 -10.90 5.65
CA GLN A 179 -6.62 -9.99 6.80
C GLN A 179 -6.17 -8.58 6.42
N GLU A 180 -5.05 -8.46 5.71
CA GLU A 180 -4.47 -7.18 5.31
C GLU A 180 -5.41 -6.39 4.39
N ALA A 181 -6.05 -7.06 3.42
CA ALA A 181 -7.00 -6.40 2.53
C ALA A 181 -8.38 -6.21 3.16
N MET A 182 -8.94 -7.18 3.85
CA MET A 182 -10.30 -7.03 4.39
C MET A 182 -10.42 -5.96 5.46
N LEU A 183 -9.40 -5.81 6.28
CA LEU A 183 -9.44 -4.94 7.46
C LEU A 183 -9.10 -3.49 7.09
N SER A 184 -8.46 -3.30 5.94
CA SER A 184 -8.16 -1.99 5.37
C SER A 184 -9.42 -1.25 4.93
N THR A 185 -9.63 -0.05 5.45
CA THR A 185 -10.77 0.81 5.06
C THR A 185 -10.66 1.27 3.60
N ARG A 186 -9.43 1.49 3.12
CA ARG A 186 -9.10 1.91 1.76
C ARG A 186 -7.90 1.12 1.26
N ARG A 187 -7.98 0.63 0.03
CA ARG A 187 -7.01 -0.26 -0.59
C ARG A 187 -6.60 0.28 -1.95
N ILE A 188 -5.29 0.26 -2.20
CA ILE A 188 -4.69 0.64 -3.48
C ILE A 188 -3.88 -0.55 -3.96
N PHE A 189 -4.43 -1.31 -4.89
CA PHE A 189 -3.76 -2.44 -5.49
C PHE A 189 -2.93 -1.97 -6.67
N PHE A 190 -1.64 -2.30 -6.64
CA PHE A 190 -0.72 -2.13 -7.75
C PHE A 190 -0.66 -3.45 -8.50
N THR A 191 -1.23 -3.47 -9.70
CA THR A 191 -1.14 -4.60 -10.64
C THR A 191 -0.23 -4.23 -11.81
N GLU A 192 0.31 -5.20 -12.54
CA GLU A 192 1.18 -4.95 -13.71
C GLU A 192 0.50 -4.09 -14.79
N GLU A 193 -0.83 -4.15 -14.92
CA GLU A 193 -1.58 -3.45 -15.97
C GLU A 193 -2.13 -2.10 -15.50
N GLN A 194 -2.63 -2.00 -14.26
CA GLN A 194 -3.25 -0.78 -13.75
C GLN A 194 -3.34 -0.74 -12.22
N VAL A 195 -3.52 0.45 -11.65
CA VAL A 195 -3.89 0.61 -10.25
C VAL A 195 -5.40 0.45 -10.06
N TYR A 196 -5.76 -0.30 -9.02
CA TYR A 196 -7.13 -0.53 -8.61
C TYR A 196 -7.37 0.01 -7.20
N TRP A 197 -8.37 0.86 -7.06
CA TRP A 197 -8.78 1.43 -5.79
C TRP A 197 -10.05 0.74 -5.28
N GLU A 198 -10.07 0.40 -4.00
CA GLU A 198 -11.28 -0.08 -3.33
C GLU A 198 -11.40 0.52 -1.92
N CYS A 199 -12.53 1.14 -1.65
CA CYS A 199 -12.97 1.49 -0.30
C CYS A 199 -14.29 0.78 0.04
N ARG A 200 -14.88 1.05 1.19
CA ARG A 200 -16.14 0.38 1.61
C ARG A 200 -17.37 0.76 0.77
N SER A 201 -17.28 1.78 -0.07
CA SER A 201 -18.43 2.33 -0.80
C SER A 201 -18.21 2.44 -2.30
N MET A 202 -16.97 2.23 -2.78
CA MET A 202 -16.61 2.51 -4.17
C MET A 202 -15.37 1.72 -4.59
N GLN A 203 -15.39 1.32 -5.86
CA GLN A 203 -14.30 0.69 -6.59
C GLN A 203 -13.95 1.56 -7.80
N CYS A 204 -12.66 1.76 -8.08
CA CYS A 204 -12.20 2.53 -9.23
C CYS A 204 -11.04 1.82 -9.92
N THR A 205 -11.03 1.88 -11.25
CA THR A 205 -9.95 1.35 -12.08
C THR A 205 -9.37 2.51 -12.89
N GLU A 206 -8.08 2.48 -13.21
CA GLU A 206 -7.50 3.52 -14.09
C GLU A 206 -8.12 3.47 -15.49
N ALA A 207 -8.46 2.28 -16.00
CA ALA A 207 -9.10 2.13 -17.30
C ALA A 207 -10.53 2.69 -17.35
N HIS A 208 -11.20 2.82 -16.20
CA HIS A 208 -12.53 3.42 -16.07
C HIS A 208 -12.55 4.40 -14.90
N PRO A 209 -11.96 5.60 -15.06
CA PRO A 209 -11.98 6.58 -14.00
C PRO A 209 -13.44 7.00 -13.77
N PRO A 210 -13.93 6.98 -12.51
CA PRO A 210 -15.27 7.50 -12.24
C PRO A 210 -15.33 8.99 -12.57
N THR A 211 -16.48 9.45 -13.05
CA THR A 211 -16.81 10.88 -13.13
C THR A 211 -16.98 11.41 -11.70
N LEU A 212 -15.85 11.77 -11.08
CA LEU A 212 -15.84 12.44 -9.78
C LEU A 212 -16.13 13.92 -10.04
N ALA A 213 -17.35 14.35 -9.75
CA ALA A 213 -17.65 15.78 -9.67
C ALA A 213 -16.92 16.37 -8.45
N ASP A 214 -16.28 17.52 -8.63
CA ASP A 214 -15.53 18.25 -7.60
C ASP A 214 -16.42 18.81 -6.47
#